data_AF-A0A8J3ESB1-F1
#
_entry.id   AF-A0A8J3ESB1-F1
#
_cell.length_a   1.000
_cell.length_b   1.000
_cell.length_c   1.000
_cell.angle_alpha   90.00
_cell.angle_beta   90.00
_cell.angle_gamma   90.00
#
_symmetry.space_group_name_H-M   'P 1'
#
loop_
_entity.id
_entity.type
_entity.pdbx_description
1 polymer ?
#
loop_
_entity_poly.entity_id
_entity_poly.type
_entity_poly.pdbx_seq_one_letter_code
_entity_poly.pdbx_strand_id
1 'polypeptide(L)'
;MSFDGVFVRKISRSLVAAGVLLVSSTVLVQATVAHRGELVGGPVSLLDAVAAAAETTALQAEVVRVEDPARSVVTDAEGRWLATFTDEASTVVVRGPERTFDEPDATAVTTDVWVRVLERPFDGEIDRSWLAGALADRSADVLEVSTQYFADAPEVIDGAGQLVSGPAAYGPLQPDGSRPVGADWHDFLGVDARYGGRLDPADPEEYRALDCSGYVRTVFGFRHGMPMSLRPDGGASLPRRSFEQAAEAPGVVPIADGELDAEVLQAGDLVFFDSPDDADGRIDHVGIYVGVDDDGAHRFVHSRRSANGPTLGGDADGASVLEGDGYWSRGFEMTRRL
;
A
#
# COMPACT_ATOMS: atom_id res chain seq x y z
N MET A 1 43.93 -26.45 -10.37
CA MET A 1 43.42 -27.61 -9.61
C MET A 1 41.91 -27.58 -9.77
N SER A 2 41.38 -28.01 -10.93
CA SER A 2 40.67 -29.28 -11.15
C SER A 2 39.77 -29.73 -9.98
N PHE A 3 38.46 -29.76 -10.21
CA PHE A 3 37.68 -31.01 -10.25
C PHE A 3 36.42 -30.84 -11.13
N ASP A 4 36.30 -31.72 -12.13
CA ASP A 4 35.11 -32.08 -12.93
C ASP A 4 33.98 -32.56 -11.98
N GLY A 5 32.66 -32.50 -12.24
CA GLY A 5 31.88 -32.58 -13.47
C GLY A 5 30.96 -33.82 -13.39
N VAL A 6 29.62 -33.64 -13.29
CA VAL A 6 28.63 -34.70 -13.61
C VAL A 6 27.35 -34.10 -14.21
N PHE A 7 27.09 -34.54 -15.44
CA PHE A 7 25.89 -34.42 -16.27
C PHE A 7 24.71 -35.24 -15.71
N VAL A 8 23.48 -34.70 -15.68
CA VAL A 8 22.24 -35.51 -15.93
C VAL A 8 21.13 -34.68 -16.62
N ARG A 9 20.88 -35.06 -17.89
CA ARG A 9 19.65 -35.10 -18.71
C ARG A 9 18.57 -34.00 -18.65
N LYS A 10 18.37 -33.40 -19.84
CA LYS A 10 17.08 -32.96 -20.41
C LYS A 10 15.98 -34.04 -20.27
N ILE A 11 14.81 -33.63 -19.78
CA ILE A 11 13.52 -34.22 -20.15
C ILE A 11 12.60 -33.07 -20.56
N SER A 12 12.04 -33.17 -21.76
CA SER A 12 11.03 -32.27 -22.31
C SER A 12 9.64 -32.91 -22.23
N ARG A 13 8.63 -32.04 -22.08
CA ARG A 13 7.19 -32.16 -22.42
C ARG A 13 6.20 -32.59 -21.32
N SER A 14 5.43 -31.57 -20.91
CA SER A 14 3.97 -31.46 -20.99
C SER A 14 3.13 -31.58 -19.71
N LEU A 15 2.12 -30.69 -19.69
CA LEU A 15 0.94 -30.57 -18.83
C LEU A 15 1.13 -29.86 -17.48
N VAL A 16 0.94 -28.54 -17.53
CA VAL A 16 0.41 -27.73 -16.43
C VAL A 16 -1.02 -28.19 -16.17
N ALA A 17 -1.21 -28.97 -15.10
CA ALA A 17 -2.53 -29.19 -14.53
C ALA A 17 -2.71 -28.17 -13.41
N ALA A 18 -3.66 -27.25 -13.60
CA ALA A 18 -4.16 -26.37 -12.55
C ALA A 18 -4.77 -27.23 -11.44
N GLY A 19 -4.03 -27.37 -10.33
CA GLY A 19 -4.51 -27.96 -9.11
C GLY A 19 -4.90 -26.86 -8.13
N VAL A 20 -6.16 -26.44 -8.14
CA VAL A 20 -6.76 -25.74 -6.99
C VAL A 20 -6.83 -26.76 -5.86
N LEU A 21 -5.87 -26.70 -4.94
CA LEU A 21 -5.91 -27.44 -3.69
C LEU A 21 -6.84 -26.67 -2.74
N LEU A 22 -8.12 -27.05 -2.74
CA LEU A 22 -9.01 -26.79 -1.61
C LEU A 22 -8.46 -27.56 -0.41
N VAL A 23 -7.61 -26.92 0.40
CA VAL A 23 -7.18 -27.46 1.68
C VAL A 23 -8.33 -27.31 2.66
N SER A 24 -9.22 -28.30 2.70
CA SER A 24 -10.05 -28.57 3.88
C SER A 24 -9.12 -29.04 5.00
N SER A 25 -8.54 -28.09 5.75
CA SER A 25 -7.76 -28.38 6.94
C SER A 25 -8.51 -27.94 8.18
N THR A 26 -9.16 -28.90 8.85
CA THR A 26 -9.58 -28.71 10.24
C THR A 26 -8.31 -28.72 11.09
N VAL A 27 -7.80 -27.54 11.45
CA VAL A 27 -6.71 -27.43 12.43
C VAL A 27 -7.33 -27.55 13.82
N LEU A 28 -7.00 -28.62 14.55
CA LEU A 28 -7.40 -28.79 15.93
C LEU A 28 -6.44 -27.98 16.82
N VAL A 29 -6.76 -26.73 17.13
CA VAL A 29 -6.01 -25.95 18.12
C VAL A 29 -6.52 -26.31 19.52
N GLN A 30 -5.66 -26.91 20.35
CA GLN A 30 -5.98 -27.14 21.77
C GLN A 30 -5.59 -25.90 22.59
N ALA A 31 -6.53 -24.98 22.80
CA ALA A 31 -6.38 -23.93 23.81
C ALA A 31 -6.59 -24.54 25.21
N THR A 32 -5.54 -24.57 26.03
CA THR A 32 -5.62 -25.14 27.38
C THR A 32 -5.98 -24.06 28.39
N VAL A 33 -7.28 -23.85 28.64
CA VAL A 33 -7.72 -23.05 29.80
C VAL A 33 -7.73 -23.96 31.03
N ALA A 34 -6.72 -23.82 31.88
CA ALA A 34 -6.60 -24.56 33.12
C ALA A 34 -7.58 -24.06 34.19
N HIS A 35 -8.86 -24.44 34.09
CA HIS A 35 -9.72 -24.51 35.25
C HIS A 35 -10.74 -25.63 35.12
N ARG A 36 -10.53 -26.71 35.89
CA ARG A 36 -11.46 -27.83 36.12
C ARG A 36 -11.95 -28.58 34.86
N GLY A 37 -11.08 -29.42 34.32
CA GLY A 37 -11.41 -30.83 34.07
C GLY A 37 -12.58 -31.18 33.13
N GLU A 38 -12.80 -30.46 32.04
CA GLU A 38 -13.66 -30.92 30.94
C GLU A 38 -13.09 -30.47 29.59
N LEU A 39 -12.63 -31.43 28.78
CA LEU A 39 -12.24 -31.21 27.39
C LEU A 39 -13.49 -31.22 26.51
N VAL A 40 -14.10 -30.06 26.30
CA VAL A 40 -15.18 -29.88 25.31
C VAL A 40 -14.57 -29.22 24.06
N GLY A 41 -14.04 -30.02 23.15
CA GLY A 41 -13.50 -29.54 21.87
C GLY A 41 -14.47 -29.81 20.72
N GLY A 42 -15.25 -28.80 20.31
CA GLY A 42 -15.95 -28.79 19.03
C GLY A 42 -15.02 -28.39 17.87
N PRO A 43 -15.43 -28.58 16.60
CA PRO A 43 -14.64 -28.08 15.47
C PRO A 43 -14.58 -26.55 15.53
N VAL A 44 -13.38 -26.00 15.62
CA VAL A 44 -13.10 -24.56 15.54
C VAL A 44 -12.89 -24.21 14.07
N SER A 45 -13.46 -23.09 13.59
CA SER A 45 -13.20 -22.62 12.23
C SER A 45 -11.73 -22.23 12.08
N LEU A 46 -11.16 -22.40 10.89
CA LEU A 46 -9.80 -21.90 10.59
C LEU A 46 -9.64 -20.41 10.90
N LEU A 47 -10.69 -19.61 10.63
CA LEU A 47 -10.67 -18.17 10.91
C LEU A 47 -10.60 -17.89 12.42
N ASP A 48 -11.37 -18.63 13.22
CA ASP A 48 -11.37 -18.50 14.68
C ASP A 48 -10.01 -18.92 15.28
N ALA A 49 -9.39 -19.96 14.70
CA ALA A 49 -8.07 -20.42 15.10
C ALA A 49 -6.97 -19.38 14.78
N VAL A 50 -7.04 -18.74 13.61
CA VAL A 50 -6.11 -17.67 13.20
C VAL A 50 -6.27 -16.44 14.12
N ALA A 51 -7.52 -16.06 14.43
CA ALA A 51 -7.80 -14.95 15.33
C ALA A 51 -7.26 -15.22 16.75
N ALA A 52 -7.53 -16.40 17.32
CA ALA A 52 -7.04 -16.76 18.66
C ALA A 52 -5.50 -16.84 18.74
N ALA A 53 -4.85 -17.30 17.66
CA ALA A 53 -3.39 -17.29 17.57
C ALA A 53 -2.85 -15.85 17.52
N ALA A 54 -3.43 -14.98 16.69
CA ALA A 54 -3.05 -13.57 16.60
C ALA A 54 -3.21 -12.82 17.93
N GLU A 55 -4.30 -13.07 18.66
CA GLU A 55 -4.52 -12.53 20.02
C GLU A 55 -3.40 -12.95 20.98
N THR A 56 -3.06 -14.24 21.00
CA THR A 56 -2.00 -14.76 21.87
C THR A 56 -0.65 -14.12 21.53
N THR A 57 -0.32 -14.04 20.23
CA THR A 57 0.91 -13.42 19.75
C THR A 57 0.98 -11.94 20.13
N ALA A 58 -0.08 -11.17 19.92
CA ALA A 58 -0.13 -9.75 20.29
C ALA A 58 -0.01 -9.52 21.81
N LEU A 59 -0.63 -10.39 22.61
CA LEU A 59 -0.53 -10.34 24.08
C LEU A 59 0.86 -10.69 24.62
N GLN A 60 1.66 -11.44 23.88
CA GLN A 60 3.01 -11.83 24.27
C GLN A 60 4.09 -10.97 23.62
N ALA A 61 3.71 -10.03 22.76
CA ALA A 61 4.65 -9.24 21.99
C ALA A 61 5.52 -8.34 22.86
N GLU A 62 6.79 -8.29 22.50
CA GLU A 62 7.77 -7.33 22.98
C GLU A 62 7.72 -6.08 22.11
N VAL A 63 7.93 -4.93 22.74
CA VAL A 63 7.90 -3.62 22.07
C VAL A 63 9.21 -2.91 22.35
N VAL A 64 9.92 -2.57 21.28
CA VAL A 64 11.16 -1.79 21.33
C VAL A 64 10.92 -0.43 20.71
N ARG A 65 11.32 0.63 21.41
CA ARG A 65 11.31 1.99 20.89
C ARG A 65 12.59 2.27 20.12
N VAL A 66 12.45 2.86 18.95
CA VAL A 66 13.53 3.26 18.05
C VAL A 66 13.29 4.71 17.66
N GLU A 67 14.36 5.49 17.52
CA GLU A 67 14.32 6.88 17.09
C GLU A 67 14.62 7.00 15.59
N ASP A 68 14.42 8.20 15.03
CA ASP A 68 14.77 8.56 13.64
C ASP A 68 14.18 7.61 12.56
N PRO A 69 12.87 7.69 12.28
CA PRO A 69 11.83 8.40 13.04
C PRO A 69 11.42 7.62 14.31
N ALA A 70 10.87 8.34 15.29
CA ALA A 70 10.32 7.79 16.53
C ALA A 70 9.24 6.74 16.22
N ARG A 71 9.49 5.48 16.64
CA ARG A 71 8.65 4.34 16.30
C ARG A 71 8.71 3.21 17.33
N SER A 72 7.64 2.43 17.38
CA SER A 72 7.52 1.21 18.17
C SER A 72 7.62 0.00 17.23
N VAL A 73 8.68 -0.78 17.38
CA VAL A 73 8.88 -2.06 16.68
C VAL A 73 8.38 -3.18 17.57
N VAL A 74 7.50 -4.01 17.03
CA VAL A 74 6.84 -5.09 17.75
C VAL A 74 7.35 -6.43 17.26
N THR A 75 7.76 -7.29 18.19
CA THR A 75 8.23 -8.66 17.90
C THR A 75 7.50 -9.69 18.74
N ASP A 76 7.38 -10.92 18.24
CA ASP A 76 6.89 -12.04 19.03
C ASP A 76 7.94 -12.57 20.03
N ALA A 77 7.57 -13.58 20.80
CA ALA A 77 8.43 -14.21 21.81
C ALA A 77 9.70 -14.87 21.22
N GLU A 78 9.71 -15.14 19.91
CA GLU A 78 10.88 -15.66 19.20
C GLU A 78 11.71 -14.56 18.54
N GLY A 79 11.36 -13.29 18.74
CA GLY A 79 12.05 -12.13 18.18
C GLY A 79 11.71 -11.87 16.70
N ARG A 80 10.66 -12.50 16.15
CA ARG A 80 10.23 -12.24 14.77
C ARG A 80 9.41 -10.95 14.73
N TRP A 81 9.67 -10.11 13.74
CA TRP A 81 8.92 -8.88 13.52
C TRP A 81 7.43 -9.17 13.29
N LEU A 82 6.57 -8.34 13.89
CA LEU A 82 5.12 -8.39 13.79
C LEU A 82 4.53 -7.11 13.21
N ALA A 83 5.01 -5.95 13.67
CA ALA A 83 4.51 -4.66 13.23
C ALA A 83 5.50 -3.53 13.56
N THR A 84 5.37 -2.41 12.86
CA THR A 84 6.02 -1.15 13.20
C THR A 84 4.99 -0.03 13.19
N PHE A 85 4.88 0.68 14.31
CA PHE A 85 4.06 1.88 14.46
C PHE A 85 4.99 3.08 14.49
N THR A 86 4.77 4.07 13.63
CA THR A 86 5.56 5.32 13.65
C THR A 86 4.73 6.40 14.35
N ASP A 87 5.34 7.13 15.29
CA ASP A 87 4.63 8.19 16.01
C ASP A 87 4.11 9.23 15.01
N GLU A 88 2.92 9.76 15.29
CA GLU A 88 2.21 10.73 14.46
C GLU A 88 1.74 10.20 13.09
N ALA A 89 2.11 8.98 12.70
CA ALA A 89 1.61 8.30 11.52
C ALA A 89 0.35 7.47 11.83
N SER A 90 -0.59 7.43 10.90
CA SER A 90 -1.76 6.55 10.92
C SER A 90 -1.47 5.20 10.24
N THR A 91 -0.49 5.15 9.35
CA THR A 91 -0.05 3.93 8.67
C THR A 91 0.79 3.06 9.60
N VAL A 92 0.51 1.77 9.58
CA VAL A 92 1.21 0.75 10.37
C VAL A 92 1.56 -0.39 9.43
N VAL A 93 2.84 -0.70 9.33
CA VAL A 93 3.29 -1.91 8.66
C VAL A 93 3.13 -3.10 9.61
N VAL A 94 2.52 -4.16 9.12
CA VAL A 94 2.17 -5.37 9.87
C VAL A 94 2.60 -6.58 9.04
N ARG A 95 3.07 -7.62 9.70
CA ARG A 95 3.38 -8.88 9.05
C ARG A 95 2.11 -9.62 8.68
N GLY A 96 2.04 -10.15 7.47
CA GLY A 96 0.94 -10.98 7.01
C GLY A 96 1.38 -12.11 6.09
N PRO A 97 0.45 -12.74 5.36
CA PRO A 97 0.77 -13.70 4.31
C PRO A 97 1.60 -13.06 3.19
N GLU A 98 2.57 -13.81 2.67
CA GLU A 98 3.32 -13.42 1.48
C GLU A 98 2.40 -13.34 0.25
N ARG A 99 2.65 -12.35 -0.61
CA ARG A 99 1.94 -12.09 -1.86
C ARG A 99 2.85 -11.38 -2.85
N THR A 100 2.46 -11.41 -4.12
CA THR A 100 3.20 -10.77 -5.22
C THR A 100 2.31 -9.77 -5.93
N PHE A 101 2.82 -8.57 -6.14
CA PHE A 101 2.23 -7.54 -7.00
C PHE A 101 2.96 -7.54 -8.34
N ASP A 102 2.21 -7.74 -9.42
CA ASP A 102 2.75 -7.91 -10.78
C ASP A 102 1.94 -7.05 -11.77
N GLU A 103 2.63 -6.51 -12.77
CA GLU A 103 2.04 -5.82 -13.92
C GLU A 103 2.93 -6.13 -15.14
N PRO A 104 2.38 -6.38 -16.35
CA PRO A 104 3.16 -6.91 -17.49
C PRO A 104 4.47 -6.21 -17.85
N ASP A 105 4.60 -4.90 -17.58
CA ASP A 105 5.77 -4.07 -17.89
C ASP A 105 6.51 -3.57 -16.63
N ALA A 106 6.45 -4.35 -15.55
CA ALA A 106 7.09 -4.10 -14.27
C ALA A 106 7.83 -5.34 -13.74
N THR A 107 8.96 -5.15 -13.06
CA THR A 107 9.46 -6.18 -12.14
C THR A 107 8.51 -6.31 -10.96
N ALA A 108 8.10 -7.54 -10.65
CA ALA A 108 7.16 -7.84 -9.59
C ALA A 108 7.74 -7.54 -8.19
N VAL A 109 6.85 -7.24 -7.23
CA VAL A 109 7.19 -7.06 -5.81
C VAL A 109 6.59 -8.21 -5.00
N THR A 110 7.43 -9.06 -4.42
CA THR A 110 7.02 -10.11 -3.49
C THR A 110 7.26 -9.68 -2.04
N THR A 111 6.21 -9.65 -1.22
CA THR A 111 6.29 -9.13 0.16
C THR A 111 5.33 -9.83 1.12
N ASP A 112 5.73 -9.95 2.40
CA ASP A 112 4.86 -10.33 3.53
C ASP A 112 4.47 -9.11 4.40
N VAL A 113 4.77 -7.90 3.93
CA VAL A 113 4.39 -6.63 4.55
C VAL A 113 2.98 -6.23 4.11
N TRP A 114 2.19 -5.87 5.11
CA TRP A 114 0.84 -5.35 4.98
C TRP A 114 0.76 -3.97 5.63
N VAL A 115 0.01 -3.05 5.05
CA VAL A 115 -0.08 -1.66 5.48
C VAL A 115 -1.51 -1.37 5.94
N ARG A 116 -1.70 -1.28 7.24
CA ARG A 116 -2.99 -0.95 7.87
C ARG A 116 -3.04 0.52 8.24
N VAL A 117 -4.24 1.07 8.35
CA VAL A 117 -4.47 2.48 8.69
C VAL A 117 -5.24 2.55 10.01
N LEU A 118 -4.69 3.28 10.97
CA LEU A 118 -5.32 3.61 12.24
C LEU A 118 -6.39 4.69 12.02
N GLU A 119 -7.40 4.71 12.89
CA GLU A 119 -8.43 5.76 12.87
C GLU A 119 -7.87 7.15 13.20
N ARG A 120 -6.74 7.20 13.91
CA ARG A 120 -6.02 8.41 14.30
C ARG A 120 -4.51 8.15 14.25
N PRO A 121 -3.69 9.19 14.07
CA PRO A 121 -2.24 9.11 14.24
C PRO A 121 -1.84 8.36 15.52
N PHE A 122 -0.80 7.53 15.41
CA PHE A 122 -0.25 6.79 16.53
C PHE A 122 0.31 7.75 17.58
N ASP A 123 -0.11 7.57 18.82
CA ASP A 123 0.23 8.44 19.96
C ASP A 123 1.33 7.85 20.86
N GLY A 124 1.96 6.75 20.43
CA GLY A 124 3.00 6.05 21.17
C GLY A 124 2.49 4.83 21.96
N GLU A 125 1.17 4.66 22.13
CA GLU A 125 0.58 3.53 22.86
C GLU A 125 -0.03 2.48 21.94
N ILE A 126 0.49 1.24 22.00
CA ILE A 126 -0.04 0.14 21.17
C ILE A 126 -1.30 -0.45 21.82
N ASP A 127 -2.43 -0.33 21.11
CA ASP A 127 -3.61 -1.14 21.37
C ASP A 127 -3.36 -2.59 20.90
N ARG A 128 -3.22 -3.51 21.88
CA ARG A 128 -2.96 -4.92 21.60
C ARG A 128 -4.16 -5.65 20.98
N SER A 129 -5.38 -5.19 21.24
CA SER A 129 -6.58 -5.73 20.58
C SER A 129 -6.60 -5.33 19.11
N TRP A 130 -6.24 -4.08 18.81
CA TRP A 130 -6.09 -3.61 17.44
C TRP A 130 -5.00 -4.41 16.71
N LEU A 131 -3.83 -4.59 17.33
CA LEU A 131 -2.72 -5.35 16.73
C LEU A 131 -3.11 -6.80 16.43
N ALA A 132 -3.80 -7.47 17.36
CA ALA A 132 -4.31 -8.83 17.14
C ALA A 132 -5.27 -8.88 15.94
N GLY A 133 -6.20 -7.92 15.87
CA GLY A 133 -7.11 -7.76 14.74
C GLY A 133 -6.36 -7.55 13.43
N ALA A 134 -5.38 -6.65 13.40
CA ALA A 134 -4.58 -6.33 12.21
C ALA A 134 -3.77 -7.55 11.70
N LEU A 135 -3.19 -8.34 12.60
CA LEU A 135 -2.46 -9.58 12.27
C LEU A 135 -3.39 -10.69 11.73
N ALA A 136 -4.66 -10.71 12.17
CA ALA A 136 -5.67 -11.67 11.72
C ALA A 136 -6.41 -11.21 10.45
N ASP A 137 -6.41 -9.91 10.17
CA ASP A 137 -7.15 -9.32 9.05
C ASP A 137 -6.59 -9.79 7.69
N ARG A 138 -7.50 -10.19 6.80
CA ARG A 138 -7.22 -10.66 5.43
C ARG A 138 -7.92 -9.79 4.39
N SER A 139 -8.57 -8.70 4.79
CA SER A 139 -9.10 -7.70 3.88
C SER A 139 -7.95 -6.99 3.17
N ALA A 140 -8.22 -6.51 1.94
CA ALA A 140 -7.26 -5.74 1.16
C ALA A 140 -6.73 -4.55 1.97
N ASP A 141 -5.42 -4.44 2.07
CA ASP A 141 -4.70 -3.35 2.73
C ASP A 141 -4.30 -2.29 1.69
N VAL A 142 -3.55 -1.26 2.10
CA VAL A 142 -3.18 -0.14 1.22
C VAL A 142 -2.50 -0.62 -0.06
N LEU A 143 -1.59 -1.61 0.03
CA LEU A 143 -0.84 -2.10 -1.12
C LEU A 143 -1.76 -2.87 -2.09
N GLU A 144 -2.63 -3.74 -1.59
CA GLU A 144 -3.58 -4.44 -2.46
C GLU A 144 -4.61 -3.49 -3.06
N VAL A 145 -5.10 -2.51 -2.30
CA VAL A 145 -6.04 -1.49 -2.81
C VAL A 145 -5.39 -0.66 -3.92
N SER A 146 -4.09 -0.36 -3.81
CA SER A 146 -3.36 0.43 -4.80
C SER A 146 -3.37 -0.22 -6.21
N THR A 147 -3.42 -1.55 -6.31
CA THR A 147 -3.43 -2.24 -7.62
C THR A 147 -4.81 -2.36 -8.24
N GLN A 148 -5.88 -2.09 -7.50
CA GLN A 148 -7.27 -2.23 -7.96
C GLN A 148 -7.72 -1.16 -8.97
N TYR A 149 -6.79 -0.32 -9.41
CA TYR A 149 -7.03 0.77 -10.36
C TYR A 149 -6.15 0.69 -11.62
N PHE A 150 -5.37 -0.39 -11.76
CA PHE A 150 -4.55 -0.65 -12.95
C PHE A 150 -5.40 -0.87 -14.20
N ALA A 151 -4.78 -0.75 -15.36
CA ALA A 151 -5.45 -0.80 -16.66
C ALA A 151 -6.26 -2.09 -16.88
N ASP A 152 -5.84 -3.20 -16.27
CA ASP A 152 -6.48 -4.51 -16.35
C ASP A 152 -7.20 -4.93 -15.05
N ALA A 153 -7.28 -4.04 -14.06
CA ALA A 153 -7.94 -4.31 -12.80
C ALA A 153 -9.43 -4.65 -13.03
N PRO A 154 -9.97 -5.67 -12.35
CA PRO A 154 -11.38 -6.01 -12.48
C PRO A 154 -12.26 -4.90 -11.90
N GLU A 155 -13.38 -4.61 -12.58
CA GLU A 155 -14.40 -3.72 -12.02
C GLU A 155 -15.08 -4.39 -10.83
N VAL A 156 -15.14 -3.65 -9.72
CA VAL A 156 -15.93 -4.01 -8.54
C VAL A 156 -17.07 -3.01 -8.45
N ILE A 157 -18.29 -3.53 -8.42
CA ILE A 157 -19.52 -2.75 -8.31
C ILE A 157 -20.23 -3.21 -7.03
N ASP A 158 -20.72 -2.26 -6.24
CA ASP A 158 -21.43 -2.57 -5.00
C ASP A 158 -22.89 -3.01 -5.24
N GLY A 159 -23.60 -3.35 -4.16
CA GLY A 159 -24.99 -3.78 -4.24
C GLY A 159 -25.98 -2.69 -4.70
N ALA A 160 -25.55 -1.42 -4.72
CA ALA A 160 -26.33 -0.29 -5.23
C ALA A 160 -26.03 0.02 -6.71
N GLY A 161 -25.09 -0.70 -7.33
CA GLY A 161 -24.66 -0.46 -8.71
C GLY A 161 -23.58 0.61 -8.85
N GLN A 162 -22.99 1.07 -7.75
CA GLN A 162 -21.91 2.06 -7.75
C GLN A 162 -20.57 1.36 -8.01
N LEU A 163 -19.77 1.90 -8.94
CA LEU A 163 -18.38 1.47 -9.14
C LEU A 163 -17.60 1.74 -7.85
N VAL A 164 -16.81 0.79 -7.38
CA VAL A 164 -15.95 0.90 -6.19
C VAL A 164 -14.47 0.95 -6.59
N SER A 165 -14.08 0.10 -7.54
CA SER A 165 -12.75 0.01 -8.11
C SER A 165 -12.80 -0.56 -9.54
N GLY A 166 -11.70 -0.43 -10.26
CA GLY A 166 -11.58 -0.81 -11.66
C GLY A 166 -10.60 0.12 -12.39
N PRO A 167 -10.39 -0.08 -13.69
CA PRO A 167 -9.35 0.64 -14.42
C PRO A 167 -9.57 2.15 -14.39
N ALA A 168 -8.53 2.89 -14.01
CA ALA A 168 -8.55 4.35 -13.99
C ALA A 168 -7.66 4.92 -15.10
N ALA A 169 -8.19 5.90 -15.83
CA ALA A 169 -7.39 6.78 -16.68
C ALA A 169 -6.64 7.81 -15.83
N TYR A 170 -5.64 8.51 -16.39
CA TYR A 170 -5.03 9.65 -15.69
C TYR A 170 -5.95 10.88 -15.67
N GLY A 171 -6.65 11.09 -16.79
CA GLY A 171 -7.49 12.25 -17.07
C GLY A 171 -8.02 12.18 -18.51
N PRO A 172 -8.97 13.04 -18.89
CA PRO A 172 -9.52 13.06 -20.25
C PRO A 172 -8.43 13.32 -21.29
N LEU A 173 -8.50 12.63 -22.43
CA LEU A 173 -7.59 12.88 -23.55
C LEU A 173 -8.02 14.15 -24.27
N GLN A 174 -7.20 15.18 -24.22
CA GLN A 174 -7.45 16.45 -24.89
C GLN A 174 -7.10 16.39 -26.38
N PRO A 175 -7.63 17.31 -27.22
CA PRO A 175 -7.34 17.34 -28.66
C PRO A 175 -5.85 17.48 -29.02
N ASP A 176 -5.04 18.05 -28.11
CA ASP A 176 -3.59 18.19 -28.26
C ASP A 176 -2.81 16.93 -27.83
N GLY A 177 -3.52 15.88 -27.40
CA GLY A 177 -2.95 14.63 -26.91
C GLY A 177 -2.55 14.66 -25.43
N SER A 178 -2.72 15.79 -24.74
CA SER A 178 -2.43 15.91 -23.32
C SER A 178 -3.51 15.29 -22.44
N ARG A 179 -3.16 15.02 -21.18
CA ARG A 179 -4.09 14.63 -20.12
C ARG A 179 -3.89 15.57 -18.93
N PRO A 180 -4.88 16.43 -18.61
CA PRO A 180 -4.74 17.41 -17.54
C PRO A 180 -4.75 16.75 -16.17
N VAL A 181 -4.16 17.44 -15.19
CA VAL A 181 -4.27 17.15 -13.75
C VAL A 181 -5.59 17.74 -13.27
N GLY A 182 -6.37 17.01 -12.46
CA GLY A 182 -7.71 17.45 -12.05
C GLY A 182 -8.55 16.36 -11.40
N ALA A 183 -8.40 15.11 -11.86
CA ALA A 183 -9.24 13.99 -11.46
C ALA A 183 -8.93 13.45 -10.04
N ASP A 184 -9.97 13.36 -9.21
CA ASP A 184 -9.94 12.87 -7.84
C ASP A 184 -10.85 11.63 -7.63
N TRP A 185 -10.85 11.07 -6.41
CA TRP A 185 -11.64 9.89 -6.07
C TRP A 185 -13.13 10.02 -6.40
N HIS A 186 -13.71 11.22 -6.25
CA HIS A 186 -15.14 11.45 -6.44
C HIS A 186 -15.49 11.57 -7.92
N ASP A 187 -14.58 12.08 -8.75
CA ASP A 187 -14.69 12.09 -10.21
C ASP A 187 -14.65 10.66 -10.76
N PHE A 188 -13.71 9.83 -10.28
CA PHE A 188 -13.63 8.42 -10.64
C PHE A 188 -14.96 7.68 -10.44
N LEU A 189 -15.63 7.95 -9.32
CA LEU A 189 -16.92 7.35 -8.96
C LEU A 189 -18.13 8.02 -9.63
N GLY A 190 -17.97 9.25 -10.11
CA GLY A 190 -19.07 10.07 -10.64
C GLY A 190 -20.04 10.56 -9.54
N VAL A 191 -19.53 10.88 -8.35
CA VAL A 191 -20.33 11.32 -7.19
C VAL A 191 -19.85 12.66 -6.66
N ASP A 192 -20.76 13.50 -6.15
CA ASP A 192 -20.37 14.76 -5.51
C ASP A 192 -19.68 14.48 -4.16
N ALA A 193 -18.54 15.13 -3.93
CA ALA A 193 -17.84 15.10 -2.66
C ALA A 193 -18.21 16.29 -1.76
N ARG A 194 -18.14 16.10 -0.44
CA ARG A 194 -18.32 17.16 0.54
C ARG A 194 -17.13 17.24 1.47
N TYR A 195 -16.50 18.41 1.51
CA TYR A 195 -15.39 18.72 2.41
C TYR A 195 -15.84 19.81 3.39
N GLY A 196 -16.25 19.40 4.58
CA GLY A 196 -16.91 20.28 5.55
C GLY A 196 -18.16 20.93 4.97
N GLY A 197 -18.17 22.26 4.90
CA GLY A 197 -19.28 23.05 4.34
C GLY A 197 -19.31 23.12 2.81
N ARG A 198 -18.24 22.71 2.12
CA ARG A 198 -18.09 22.89 0.68
C ARG A 198 -18.48 21.63 -0.08
N LEU A 199 -19.36 21.79 -1.06
CA LEU A 199 -19.66 20.77 -2.07
C LEU A 199 -18.65 20.89 -3.22
N ASP A 200 -18.17 19.74 -3.69
CA ASP A 200 -17.31 19.60 -4.86
C ASP A 200 -17.96 18.61 -5.82
N PRO A 201 -18.64 19.09 -6.88
CA PRO A 201 -19.32 18.21 -7.82
C PRO A 201 -18.32 17.35 -8.60
N ALA A 202 -18.70 16.11 -8.94
CA ALA A 202 -17.92 15.31 -9.87
C ALA A 202 -17.92 15.95 -11.27
N ASP A 203 -16.75 15.97 -11.92
CA ASP A 203 -16.64 16.32 -13.33
C ASP A 203 -16.95 15.07 -14.20
N PRO A 204 -18.03 15.10 -15.02
CA PRO A 204 -18.33 13.99 -15.91
C PRO A 204 -17.25 13.68 -16.95
N GLU A 205 -16.41 14.65 -17.31
CA GLU A 205 -15.28 14.44 -18.23
C GLU A 205 -14.14 13.64 -17.57
N GLU A 206 -14.06 13.66 -16.24
CA GLU A 206 -13.08 12.94 -15.43
C GLU A 206 -13.64 11.64 -14.84
N TYR A 207 -14.81 11.19 -15.30
CA TYR A 207 -15.36 9.89 -14.89
C TYR A 207 -14.37 8.76 -15.19
N ARG A 208 -14.10 7.94 -14.17
CA ARG A 208 -13.07 6.89 -14.18
C ARG A 208 -11.63 7.39 -14.39
N ALA A 209 -11.33 8.64 -14.03
CA ALA A 209 -9.97 9.15 -14.01
C ALA A 209 -9.46 9.36 -12.58
N LEU A 210 -8.15 9.20 -12.39
CA LEU A 210 -7.42 9.48 -11.15
C LEU A 210 -6.05 10.05 -11.52
N ASP A 211 -5.78 11.31 -11.17
CA ASP A 211 -4.41 11.84 -11.26
C ASP A 211 -3.53 11.34 -10.11
N CYS A 212 -2.26 11.73 -10.07
CA CYS A 212 -1.29 11.23 -9.08
C CYS A 212 -1.78 11.41 -7.63
N SER A 213 -2.20 12.62 -7.28
CA SER A 213 -2.69 12.95 -5.93
C SER A 213 -4.12 12.50 -5.66
N GLY A 214 -4.98 12.46 -6.68
CA GLY A 214 -6.34 11.90 -6.60
C GLY A 214 -6.34 10.38 -6.39
N TYR A 215 -5.37 9.69 -6.98
CA TYR A 215 -5.11 8.27 -6.74
C TYR A 215 -4.70 8.00 -5.29
N VAL A 216 -3.76 8.77 -4.74
CA VAL A 216 -3.38 8.67 -3.31
C VAL A 216 -4.59 8.91 -2.40
N ARG A 217 -5.40 9.92 -2.71
CA ARG A 217 -6.64 10.23 -1.98
C ARG A 217 -7.71 9.14 -2.11
N THR A 218 -7.74 8.44 -3.23
CA THR A 218 -8.59 7.26 -3.40
C THR A 218 -8.14 6.15 -2.46
N VAL A 219 -6.85 5.80 -2.48
CA VAL A 219 -6.31 4.72 -1.66
C VAL A 219 -6.43 5.03 -0.17
N PHE A 220 -5.86 6.12 0.32
CA PHE A 220 -5.85 6.39 1.76
C PHE A 220 -7.15 6.99 2.28
N GLY A 221 -7.75 7.92 1.52
CA GLY A 221 -8.93 8.66 1.94
C GLY A 221 -10.22 7.87 1.72
N PHE A 222 -10.60 7.64 0.46
CA PHE A 222 -11.87 6.99 0.13
C PHE A 222 -11.89 5.51 0.58
N ARG A 223 -10.81 4.76 0.34
CA ARG A 223 -10.77 3.32 0.61
C ARG A 223 -10.36 2.95 2.04
N HIS A 224 -9.57 3.79 2.72
CA HIS A 224 -9.11 3.55 4.09
C HIS A 224 -9.57 4.59 5.13
N GLY A 225 -10.44 5.53 4.75
CA GLY A 225 -11.11 6.42 5.68
C GLY A 225 -10.25 7.56 6.23
N MET A 226 -9.06 7.81 5.68
CA MET A 226 -8.23 8.94 6.09
C MET A 226 -8.97 10.26 5.82
N PRO A 227 -8.98 11.21 6.76
CA PRO A 227 -9.59 12.51 6.53
C PRO A 227 -8.99 13.18 5.29
N MET A 228 -9.85 13.85 4.50
CA MET A 228 -9.44 14.58 3.30
C MET A 228 -9.95 16.02 3.31
N SER A 229 -9.20 16.91 2.66
CA SER A 229 -9.57 18.30 2.45
C SER A 229 -9.18 18.79 1.06
N LEU A 230 -9.84 19.86 0.61
CA LEU A 230 -9.47 20.53 -0.64
C LEU A 230 -8.24 21.43 -0.51
N ARG A 231 -7.85 21.78 0.72
CA ARG A 231 -6.78 22.71 1.06
C ARG A 231 -6.14 22.31 2.39
N PRO A 232 -4.85 22.59 2.61
CA PRO A 232 -4.18 22.36 3.88
C PRO A 232 -4.99 22.85 5.08
N ASP A 233 -5.05 22.01 6.11
CA ASP A 233 -5.72 22.30 7.38
C ASP A 233 -4.79 22.09 8.59
N GLY A 234 -3.47 22.16 8.36
CA GLY A 234 -2.44 22.04 9.38
C GLY A 234 -2.16 20.60 9.78
N GLY A 235 -2.08 19.68 8.82
CA GLY A 235 -1.74 18.27 9.07
C GLY A 235 -2.90 17.41 9.59
N ALA A 236 -4.15 17.87 9.52
CA ALA A 236 -5.29 17.10 10.03
C ALA A 236 -5.93 16.21 8.96
N SER A 237 -5.73 16.51 7.67
CA SER A 237 -6.25 15.73 6.56
C SER A 237 -5.37 15.75 5.33
N LEU A 238 -5.57 14.79 4.44
CA LEU A 238 -4.85 14.67 3.16
C LEU A 238 -5.39 15.72 2.16
N PRO A 239 -4.59 16.74 1.78
CA PRO A 239 -5.02 17.78 0.84
C PRO A 239 -5.06 17.28 -0.61
N ARG A 240 -5.73 18.03 -1.49
CA ARG A 240 -5.94 17.65 -2.89
C ARG A 240 -4.67 17.53 -3.74
N ARG A 241 -3.69 18.41 -3.56
CA ARG A 241 -2.57 18.58 -4.52
C ARG A 241 -1.29 17.96 -3.99
N SER A 242 -0.50 17.30 -4.84
CA SER A 242 0.75 16.61 -4.48
C SER A 242 1.70 17.47 -3.64
N PHE A 243 2.00 18.70 -4.07
CA PHE A 243 2.86 19.61 -3.29
C PHE A 243 2.27 20.01 -1.92
N GLU A 244 0.93 20.05 -1.80
CA GLU A 244 0.28 20.30 -0.50
C GLU A 244 0.34 19.04 0.37
N GLN A 245 0.24 17.85 -0.23
CA GLN A 245 0.38 16.59 0.49
C GLN A 245 1.79 16.45 1.05
N ALA A 246 2.81 16.78 0.25
CA ALA A 246 4.20 16.81 0.68
C ALA A 246 4.40 17.75 1.89
N ALA A 247 3.90 18.98 1.79
CA ALA A 247 4.12 20.01 2.80
C ALA A 247 3.28 19.82 4.08
N GLU A 248 2.01 19.42 3.95
CA GLU A 248 0.98 19.65 4.97
C GLU A 248 0.03 18.47 5.22
N ALA A 249 0.24 17.29 4.59
CA ALA A 249 -0.52 16.11 4.96
C ALA A 249 -0.14 15.62 6.37
N PRO A 250 -0.97 14.78 7.03
CA PRO A 250 -0.66 14.21 8.33
C PRO A 250 0.65 13.40 8.34
N GLY A 251 1.12 13.10 9.55
CA GLY A 251 2.26 12.22 9.75
C GLY A 251 3.62 12.87 9.62
N VAL A 252 4.64 12.03 9.45
CA VAL A 252 6.05 12.41 9.54
C VAL A 252 6.74 12.38 8.18
N VAL A 253 7.92 12.99 8.10
CA VAL A 253 8.76 13.04 6.89
C VAL A 253 10.04 12.23 7.16
N PRO A 254 10.10 10.94 6.77
CA PRO A 254 11.29 10.12 6.96
C PRO A 254 12.51 10.61 6.14
N ILE A 255 12.29 11.09 4.92
CA ILE A 255 13.32 11.60 3.99
C ILE A 255 12.87 12.97 3.50
N ALA A 256 13.75 13.98 3.52
CA ALA A 256 13.37 15.38 3.28
C ALA A 256 14.23 16.14 2.24
N ASP A 257 15.31 15.54 1.75
CA ASP A 257 16.39 16.23 1.02
C ASP A 257 16.77 15.57 -0.31
N GLY A 258 15.90 14.70 -0.84
CA GLY A 258 16.09 14.00 -2.11
C GLY A 258 17.17 12.91 -2.06
N GLU A 259 17.84 12.71 -0.92
CA GLU A 259 18.79 11.62 -0.74
C GLU A 259 18.04 10.38 -0.25
N LEU A 260 17.98 9.35 -1.09
CA LEU A 260 17.31 8.10 -0.73
C LEU A 260 18.06 7.41 0.43
N ASP A 261 17.36 7.27 1.56
CA ASP A 261 17.74 6.40 2.66
C ASP A 261 16.77 5.21 2.74
N ALA A 262 17.25 4.06 2.24
CA ALA A 262 16.49 2.82 2.24
C ALA A 262 16.19 2.28 3.65
N GLU A 263 16.98 2.64 4.67
CA GLU A 263 16.83 2.09 6.02
C GLU A 263 15.60 2.66 6.75
N VAL A 264 15.16 3.86 6.38
CA VAL A 264 14.01 4.53 6.99
C VAL A 264 12.71 4.34 6.21
N LEU A 265 12.78 3.89 4.96
CA LEU A 265 11.65 3.73 4.07
C LEU A 265 10.76 2.54 4.49
N GLN A 266 9.44 2.70 4.41
CA GLN A 266 8.47 1.64 4.69
C GLN A 266 7.37 1.61 3.65
N ALA A 267 6.93 0.40 3.29
CA ALA A 267 5.79 0.22 2.39
C ALA A 267 4.58 1.04 2.88
N GLY A 268 3.92 1.73 1.96
CA GLY A 268 2.85 2.69 2.25
C GLY A 268 3.32 4.14 2.39
N ASP A 269 4.62 4.41 2.50
CA ASP A 269 5.13 5.79 2.45
C ASP A 269 4.75 6.46 1.13
N LEU A 270 4.31 7.71 1.19
CA LEU A 270 4.21 8.53 0.01
C LEU A 270 5.61 8.95 -0.43
N VAL A 271 5.87 8.87 -1.73
CA VAL A 271 7.11 9.34 -2.38
C VAL A 271 6.78 10.51 -3.29
N PHE A 272 7.53 11.61 -3.18
CA PHE A 272 7.26 12.85 -3.88
C PHE A 272 8.38 13.22 -4.84
N PHE A 273 7.98 13.81 -5.96
CA PHE A 273 8.90 14.12 -7.04
C PHE A 273 8.67 15.52 -7.62
N ASP A 274 9.76 16.17 -8.02
CA ASP A 274 9.80 17.25 -9.01
C ASP A 274 10.11 16.61 -10.38
N SER A 275 9.08 16.42 -11.21
CA SER A 275 9.23 15.67 -12.46
C SER A 275 10.21 16.38 -13.41
N PRO A 276 11.24 15.70 -13.94
CA PRO A 276 12.30 16.33 -14.74
C PRO A 276 11.84 17.15 -15.96
N ASP A 277 10.68 16.85 -16.53
CA ASP A 277 10.15 17.57 -17.71
C ASP A 277 9.54 18.94 -17.36
N ASP A 278 9.10 19.10 -16.11
CA ASP A 278 8.45 20.31 -15.57
C ASP A 278 9.26 20.92 -14.42
N ALA A 279 10.53 20.52 -14.26
CA ALA A 279 11.39 20.85 -13.12
C ALA A 279 11.52 22.36 -12.86
N ASP A 280 10.69 22.85 -11.94
CA ASP A 280 10.66 24.24 -11.49
C ASP A 280 11.06 24.38 -10.01
N GLY A 281 11.57 23.30 -9.41
CA GLY A 281 11.95 23.21 -8.00
C GLY A 281 10.77 22.97 -7.08
N ARG A 282 9.66 22.44 -7.61
CA ARG A 282 8.44 22.18 -6.85
C ARG A 282 7.94 20.78 -7.13
N ILE A 283 7.60 20.08 -6.06
CA ILE A 283 6.89 18.81 -6.12
C ILE A 283 5.64 18.95 -7.01
N ASP A 284 5.56 18.14 -8.04
CA ASP A 284 4.41 18.09 -8.95
C ASP A 284 3.78 16.69 -8.97
N HIS A 285 4.46 15.69 -8.41
CA HIS A 285 4.07 14.30 -8.53
C HIS A 285 4.22 13.52 -7.22
N VAL A 286 3.40 12.48 -7.07
CA VAL A 286 3.35 11.63 -5.87
C VAL A 286 3.04 10.18 -6.24
N GLY A 287 3.64 9.24 -5.51
CA GLY A 287 3.36 7.81 -5.56
C GLY A 287 3.31 7.19 -4.17
N ILE A 288 3.08 5.87 -4.12
CA ILE A 288 3.04 5.07 -2.90
C ILE A 288 4.16 4.03 -3.00
N TYR A 289 5.10 4.05 -2.06
CA TYR A 289 6.16 3.05 -2.00
C TYR A 289 5.59 1.68 -1.65
N VAL A 290 5.94 0.64 -2.42
CA VAL A 290 5.38 -0.71 -2.29
C VAL A 290 6.33 -1.64 -1.57
N GLY A 291 7.63 -1.52 -1.85
CA GLY A 291 8.65 -2.43 -1.32
C GLY A 291 9.83 -2.58 -2.26
N VAL A 292 10.58 -3.64 -2.04
CA VAL A 292 11.71 -4.03 -2.89
C VAL A 292 11.22 -5.06 -3.91
N ASP A 293 11.50 -4.84 -5.19
CA ASP A 293 11.13 -5.77 -6.25
C ASP A 293 12.06 -7.00 -6.34
N ASP A 294 11.70 -7.97 -7.19
CA ASP A 294 12.44 -9.21 -7.35
C ASP A 294 13.88 -9.02 -7.90
N ASP A 295 14.20 -7.82 -8.42
CA ASP A 295 15.55 -7.42 -8.86
C ASP A 295 16.32 -6.63 -7.79
N GLY A 296 15.69 -6.31 -6.66
CA GLY A 296 16.29 -5.61 -5.53
C GLY A 296 16.13 -4.08 -5.55
N ALA A 297 15.29 -3.53 -6.42
CA ALA A 297 15.05 -2.09 -6.52
C ALA A 297 13.83 -1.64 -5.68
N HIS A 298 13.89 -0.43 -5.13
CA HIS A 298 12.83 0.18 -4.33
C HIS A 298 11.74 0.72 -5.25
N ARG A 299 10.64 -0.04 -5.34
CA ARG A 299 9.55 0.19 -6.27
C ARG A 299 8.37 0.93 -5.64
N PHE A 300 7.74 1.79 -6.43
CA PHE A 300 6.54 2.51 -6.04
C PHE A 300 5.46 2.40 -7.12
N VAL A 301 4.22 2.58 -6.70
CA VAL A 301 3.04 2.63 -7.58
C VAL A 301 2.51 4.05 -7.63
N HIS A 302 2.06 4.49 -8.80
CA HIS A 302 1.56 5.86 -8.95
C HIS A 302 0.69 6.01 -10.19
N SER A 303 -0.13 7.06 -10.24
CA SER A 303 -0.86 7.43 -11.45
C SER A 303 -0.08 8.44 -12.27
N ARG A 304 0.19 8.15 -13.55
CA ARG A 304 0.96 9.05 -14.44
C ARG A 304 0.37 9.19 -15.84
N ARG A 305 0.71 10.31 -16.49
CA ARG A 305 0.25 10.66 -17.84
C ARG A 305 0.67 9.62 -18.88
N SER A 306 1.93 9.17 -18.86
CA SER A 306 2.49 8.26 -19.86
C SER A 306 1.81 6.88 -19.86
N ALA A 307 1.47 6.34 -18.70
CA ALA A 307 0.73 5.09 -18.57
C ALA A 307 -0.80 5.27 -18.67
N ASN A 308 -1.28 6.52 -18.71
CA ASN A 308 -2.70 6.85 -18.60
C ASN A 308 -3.36 6.22 -17.37
N GLY A 309 -2.78 6.41 -16.19
CA GLY A 309 -3.40 5.98 -14.94
C GLY A 309 -2.42 5.35 -13.96
N PRO A 310 -2.94 4.74 -12.87
CA PRO A 310 -2.19 3.98 -11.88
C PRO A 310 -1.43 2.80 -12.50
N THR A 311 -0.15 2.68 -12.15
CA THR A 311 0.76 1.65 -12.66
C THR A 311 1.88 1.36 -11.66
N LEU A 312 2.32 0.11 -11.59
CA LEU A 312 3.56 -0.37 -10.96
C LEU A 312 4.73 -0.36 -11.98
N GLY A 313 4.38 -0.37 -13.27
CA GLY A 313 5.27 -0.54 -14.39
C GLY A 313 5.91 0.73 -14.91
N GLY A 314 6.77 0.52 -15.89
CA GLY A 314 7.44 1.61 -16.57
C GLY A 314 8.76 1.32 -17.23
N ASP A 315 9.19 0.07 -17.37
CA ASP A 315 10.52 -0.17 -17.93
C ASP A 315 10.68 0.39 -19.36
N ALA A 316 9.57 0.57 -20.11
CA ALA A 316 9.57 1.22 -21.41
C ALA A 316 9.55 2.77 -21.37
N ASP A 317 8.90 3.38 -20.37
CA ASP A 317 8.59 4.83 -20.31
C ASP A 317 9.07 5.51 -19.00
N GLY A 318 10.04 4.89 -18.31
CA GLY A 318 10.58 5.31 -17.01
C GLY A 318 10.18 4.35 -15.89
N ALA A 319 11.14 3.54 -15.43
CA ALA A 319 10.94 2.55 -14.37
C ALA A 319 10.54 3.25 -13.06
N SER A 320 9.47 2.77 -12.42
CA SER A 320 8.93 3.28 -11.15
C SER A 320 9.76 2.81 -9.96
N VAL A 321 11.05 3.15 -9.98
CA VAL A 321 12.07 2.80 -8.98
C VAL A 321 12.73 4.07 -8.43
N LEU A 322 13.15 4.04 -7.16
CA LEU A 322 13.73 5.19 -6.48
C LEU A 322 15.24 5.33 -6.68
N GLU A 323 15.92 4.26 -7.13
CA GLU A 323 17.37 4.25 -7.31
C GLU A 323 17.82 4.52 -8.75
N GLY A 324 19.12 4.70 -8.90
CA GLY A 324 19.78 4.85 -10.18
C GLY A 324 19.69 6.27 -10.73
N ASP A 325 19.73 6.37 -12.05
CA ASP A 325 19.75 7.62 -12.80
C ASP A 325 18.54 7.78 -13.73
N GLY A 326 17.47 7.02 -13.47
CA GLY A 326 16.21 7.03 -14.20
C GLY A 326 15.40 8.32 -14.02
N TYR A 327 14.26 8.41 -14.70
CA TYR A 327 13.40 9.60 -14.66
C TYR A 327 12.97 9.95 -13.23
N TRP A 328 12.45 8.97 -12.51
CA TRP A 328 11.91 9.17 -11.16
C TRP A 328 13.00 9.31 -10.10
N SER A 329 14.09 8.56 -10.19
CA SER A 329 15.19 8.70 -9.22
C SER A 329 15.89 10.05 -9.29
N ARG A 330 15.97 10.70 -10.46
CA ARG A 330 16.50 12.08 -10.57
C ARG A 330 15.55 13.15 -10.04
N GLY A 331 14.26 12.87 -9.98
CA GLY A 331 13.24 13.82 -9.52
C GLY A 331 12.79 13.57 -8.08
N PHE A 332 13.36 12.59 -7.37
CA PHE A 332 12.94 12.25 -6.02
C PHE A 332 13.35 13.35 -5.03
N GLU A 333 12.40 13.82 -4.22
CA GLU A 333 12.59 14.96 -3.32
C GLU A 333 12.40 14.59 -1.85
N MET A 334 11.38 13.81 -1.52
CA MET A 334 11.06 13.49 -0.12
C MET A 334 10.06 12.35 0.00
N THR A 335 9.86 11.89 1.24
CA THR A 335 8.79 10.97 1.62
C THR A 335 7.87 11.54 2.68
N ARG A 336 6.69 10.94 2.81
CA ARG A 336 5.80 11.17 3.95
C ARG A 336 5.14 9.88 4.38
N ARG A 337 5.19 9.60 5.68
CA ARG A 337 4.48 8.49 6.31
C ARG A 337 3.23 9.03 6.97
N LEU A 338 2.07 8.72 6.39
CA LEU A 338 0.75 9.22 6.80
C LEU A 338 0.25 8.59 8.09
#